data_AF-A0A4P6YGQ3-F1
#
_entry.id   AF-A0A4P6YGQ3-F1
#
_cell.length_a   1.000
_cell.length_b   1.000
_cell.length_c   1.000
_cell.angle_alpha   90.00
_cell.angle_beta   90.00
_cell.angle_gamma   90.00
#
_symmetry.space_group_name_H-M   'P 1'
#
loop_
_entity.id
_entity.type
_entity.pdbx_description
1 polymer ?
#
loop_
_entity_poly.entity_id
_entity_poly.type
_entity_poly.pdbx_seq_one_letter_code
_entity_poly.pdbx_strand_id
1 'polypeptide(L)'
;MTIANFGQNITYSKDYLGNTVAKDQYGNVLATGSTDYLGNFVWKDKYGNVINTESKDYTGNTVKKDSYGNVQTTQSTDYLGNEVVKDQYGNIIYTLSEDYLGNIVKKDKYGNVLGTYKKDYLGNWVYYPNK
;
A
#
# COMPACT_ATOMS: atom_id res chain seq x y z
N MET A 1 -3.13 0.90 0.49
CA MET A 1 -3.24 2.35 0.23
C MET A 1 -4.73 2.71 0.18
N THR A 2 -5.22 3.48 1.15
CA THR A 2 -6.60 4.00 1.12
C THR A 2 -6.55 5.46 1.56
N ILE A 3 -6.21 6.34 0.62
CA ILE A 3 -6.52 7.77 0.74
C ILE A 3 -7.84 7.92 -0.02
N ALA A 4 -8.93 7.42 0.55
CA ALA A 4 -10.25 7.53 -0.07
C ALA A 4 -10.75 8.96 0.12
N ASN A 5 -10.49 9.81 -0.87
CA ASN A 5 -11.35 10.94 -1.19
C ASN A 5 -11.79 10.76 -2.63
N PHE A 6 -13.00 10.22 -2.81
CA PHE A 6 -13.66 10.06 -4.10
C PHE A 6 -13.64 11.41 -4.84
N GLY A 7 -12.84 11.50 -5.91
CA GLY A 7 -12.86 12.64 -6.85
C GLY A 7 -11.55 13.41 -7.03
N GLN A 8 -10.49 13.18 -6.24
CA GLN A 8 -9.20 13.83 -6.47
C GLN A 8 -8.20 12.87 -7.12
N ASN A 9 -7.69 13.25 -8.31
CA ASN A 9 -6.56 12.58 -8.93
C ASN A 9 -5.30 12.87 -8.10
N ILE A 10 -4.86 11.87 -7.33
CA ILE A 10 -3.62 11.93 -6.57
C ILE A 10 -2.51 11.38 -7.43
N THR A 11 -1.45 12.16 -7.61
CA THR A 11 -0.23 11.72 -8.27
C THR A 11 0.86 11.47 -7.24
N TYR A 12 1.67 10.44 -7.49
CA TYR A 12 2.80 10.08 -6.64
C TYR A 12 4.09 10.25 -7.43
N SER A 13 5.08 10.90 -6.83
CA SER A 13 6.40 11.13 -7.44
C SER A 13 7.51 11.00 -6.42
N LYS A 14 8.75 10.81 -6.87
CA LYS A 14 9.93 10.97 -6.02
C LYS A 14 10.42 12.42 -6.04
N ASP A 15 10.74 12.98 -4.88
CA ASP A 15 11.46 14.25 -4.79
C ASP A 15 12.98 14.05 -4.98
N TYR A 16 13.74 15.15 -4.94
CA TYR A 16 15.20 15.13 -5.10
C TYR A 16 15.93 14.43 -3.96
N LEU A 17 15.27 14.18 -2.82
CA LEU A 17 15.80 13.44 -1.67
C LEU A 17 15.38 11.95 -1.72
N GLY A 18 14.60 11.54 -2.73
CA GLY A 18 14.07 10.18 -2.86
C GLY A 18 12.82 9.91 -2.01
N ASN A 19 12.22 10.92 -1.37
CA ASN A 19 10.96 10.78 -0.66
C ASN A 19 9.82 10.62 -1.65
N THR A 20 8.80 9.85 -1.27
CA THR A 20 7.56 9.75 -2.04
C THR A 20 6.66 10.94 -1.71
N VAL A 21 6.25 11.72 -2.69
CA VAL A 21 5.37 12.86 -2.51
C VAL A 21 4.03 12.57 -3.17
N ALA A 22 2.94 12.73 -2.41
CA ALA A 22 1.57 12.66 -2.90
C ALA A 22 1.07 14.09 -3.18
N LYS A 23 0.64 14.35 -4.42
CA LYS A 23 0.13 15.65 -4.85
C LYS A 23 -1.31 15.56 -5.34
N ASP A 24 -2.06 16.63 -5.14
CA ASP A 24 -3.36 16.79 -5.80
C ASP A 24 -3.20 17.08 -7.30
N GLN A 25 -4.33 17.19 -8.00
CA GLN A 25 -4.40 17.51 -9.43
C GLN A 25 -3.84 18.89 -9.81
N TYR A 26 -3.69 19.80 -8.83
CA TYR A 26 -3.13 21.14 -9.01
C TYR A 26 -1.63 21.19 -8.68
N GLY A 27 -1.03 20.05 -8.30
CA GLY A 27 0.37 19.95 -7.93
C GLY A 27 0.68 20.33 -6.48
N ASN A 28 -0.32 20.61 -5.64
CA ASN A 28 -0.11 20.88 -4.23
C ASN A 28 0.25 19.60 -3.48
N VAL A 29 1.24 19.68 -2.60
CA VAL A 29 1.63 18.55 -1.76
C VAL A 29 0.56 18.29 -0.70
N LEU A 30 0.04 17.06 -0.70
CA LEU A 30 -0.91 16.57 0.29
C LEU A 30 -0.17 15.87 1.44
N ALA A 31 0.80 15.03 1.09
CA ALA A 31 1.57 14.25 2.06
C ALA A 31 2.94 13.85 1.48
N THR A 32 3.89 13.58 2.37
CA THR A 32 5.23 13.09 2.03
C THR A 32 5.52 11.83 2.84
N GLY A 33 5.96 10.79 2.14
CA GLY A 33 6.39 9.50 2.69
C GLY A 33 7.90 9.36 2.60
N SER A 34 8.55 9.13 3.74
CA SER A 34 10.01 8.99 3.85
C SER A 34 10.38 7.91 4.85
N THR A 35 11.54 7.29 4.69
CA THR A 35 12.10 6.39 5.70
C THR A 35 12.73 7.19 6.83
N ASP A 36 12.36 6.89 8.07
CA ASP A 36 12.96 7.50 9.26
C ASP A 36 14.32 6.88 9.61
N TYR A 37 14.97 7.42 10.64
CA TYR A 37 16.29 6.96 11.09
C TYR A 37 16.28 5.54 11.68
N LEU A 38 15.10 5.00 12.03
CA LEU A 38 14.92 3.63 12.51
C LEU A 38 14.62 2.65 11.36
N GLY A 39 14.53 3.14 10.12
CA GLY A 39 14.19 2.33 8.96
C GLY A 39 12.68 2.15 8.73
N ASN A 40 11.81 2.84 9.49
CA ASN A 40 10.37 2.78 9.28
C ASN A 40 9.97 3.74 8.16
N PHE A 41 9.00 3.36 7.33
CA PHE A 41 8.43 4.25 6.34
C PHE A 41 7.29 5.05 6.97
N VAL A 42 7.40 6.38 6.98
CA VAL A 42 6.47 7.28 7.66
C VAL A 42 5.85 8.23 6.65
N TRP A 43 4.51 8.28 6.62
CA TRP A 43 3.77 9.32 5.92
C TRP A 43 3.47 10.47 6.86
N LYS A 44 3.78 11.69 6.41
CA LYS A 44 3.42 12.93 7.08
C LYS A 44 2.53 13.78 6.18
N ASP A 45 1.60 14.50 6.79
CA ASP A 45 0.82 15.52 6.08
C ASP A 45 1.71 16.72 5.70
N LYS A 46 1.13 17.68 4.97
CA LYS A 46 1.82 18.91 4.58
C LYS A 46 2.28 19.80 5.75
N TYR A 47 1.80 19.55 6.97
CA TYR A 47 2.19 20.26 8.19
C TYR A 47 3.24 19.51 9.01
N GLY A 48 3.63 18.30 8.59
CA GLY A 48 4.60 17.45 9.27
C GLY A 48 4.01 16.51 10.32
N ASN A 49 2.67 16.45 10.46
CA ASN A 49 2.02 15.50 11.36
C ASN A 49 2.06 14.09 10.76
N VAL A 50 2.36 13.08 11.58
CA VAL A 50 2.34 11.68 11.14
C VAL A 50 0.90 11.28 10.80
N ILE A 51 0.71 10.70 9.63
CA ILE A 51 -0.55 10.10 9.17
C ILE A 51 -0.54 8.61 9.50
N ASN A 52 0.54 7.93 9.11
CA ASN A 52 0.76 6.52 9.39
C ASN A 52 2.24 6.15 9.30
N THR A 53 2.57 5.03 9.90
CA THR A 53 3.90 4.44 9.88
C THR A 53 3.81 2.98 9.45
N GLU A 54 4.73 2.55 8.60
CA GLU A 54 4.90 1.17 8.15
C GLU A 54 6.27 0.68 8.61
N SER A 55 6.29 -0.41 9.38
CA SER A 55 7.50 -0.97 9.97
C SER A 55 7.50 -2.49 9.89
N LYS A 56 8.67 -3.12 10.00
CA LYS A 56 8.76 -4.57 10.14
C LYS A 56 8.54 -5.00 11.59
N ASP A 57 7.73 -6.02 11.83
CA ASP A 57 7.66 -6.69 13.13
C ASP A 57 8.81 -7.69 13.30
N TYR A 58 8.90 -8.31 14.48
CA TYR A 58 9.95 -9.27 14.83
C TYR A 58 9.91 -10.56 13.97
N THR A 59 8.80 -10.83 13.29
CA THR A 59 8.67 -11.96 12.35
C THR A 59 8.91 -11.55 10.90
N GLY A 60 9.19 -10.28 10.63
CA GLY A 60 9.42 -9.75 9.29
C GLY A 60 8.14 -9.34 8.54
N ASN A 61 6.98 -9.35 9.19
CA ASN A 61 5.75 -8.83 8.58
C ASN A 61 5.79 -7.31 8.52
N THR A 62 5.18 -6.71 7.50
CA THR A 62 4.99 -5.27 7.45
C THR A 62 3.74 -4.91 8.25
N VAL A 63 3.89 -4.11 9.29
CA VAL A 63 2.79 -3.61 10.13
C VAL A 63 2.59 -2.14 9.84
N LYS A 64 1.37 -1.77 9.49
CA LYS A 64 0.95 -0.39 9.35
C LYS A 64 0.22 0.08 10.59
N LYS A 65 0.65 1.20 11.15
CA LYS A 65 0.03 1.86 12.29
C LYS A 65 -0.48 3.24 11.92
N ASP A 66 -1.55 3.69 12.56
CA ASP A 66 -2.02 5.07 12.47
C ASP A 66 -1.12 6.03 13.28
N SER A 67 -1.49 7.31 13.27
CA SER A 67 -0.80 8.38 14.01
C SER A 67 -0.79 8.19 15.54
N TYR A 68 -1.70 7.37 16.07
CA TYR A 68 -1.80 7.05 17.50
C TYR A 68 -1.06 5.75 17.87
N GLY A 69 -0.48 5.07 16.89
CA GLY A 69 0.23 3.81 17.08
C GLY A 69 -0.66 2.57 17.06
N ASN A 70 -1.96 2.70 16.73
CA ASN A 70 -2.84 1.54 16.59
C ASN A 70 -2.55 0.82 15.28
N VAL A 71 -2.49 -0.50 15.31
CA VAL A 71 -2.34 -1.31 14.09
C VAL A 71 -3.57 -1.15 13.23
N GLN A 72 -3.37 -0.86 11.95
CA GLN A 72 -4.43 -0.76 10.94
C GLN A 72 -4.45 -1.99 10.06
N THR A 73 -3.27 -2.41 9.59
CA THR A 73 -3.11 -3.61 8.76
C THR A 73 -1.78 -4.30 9.01
N THR A 74 -1.77 -5.62 8.84
CA THR A 74 -0.54 -6.41 8.80
C THR A 74 -0.46 -7.14 7.47
N GLN A 75 0.69 -7.02 6.80
CA GLN A 75 1.01 -7.68 5.55
C GLN A 75 2.10 -8.73 5.81
N SER A 76 1.79 -9.97 5.46
CA SER A 76 2.66 -11.13 5.63
C SER A 76 2.72 -11.93 4.34
N THR A 77 3.69 -12.83 4.23
CA THR A 77 3.76 -13.81 3.14
C THR A 77 3.32 -15.17 3.68
N ASP A 78 2.39 -15.85 3.00
CA ASP A 78 1.98 -17.20 3.38
C ASP A 78 2.99 -18.26 2.91
N TYR A 79 2.73 -19.52 3.26
CA TYR A 79 3.61 -20.64 2.92
C TYR A 79 3.71 -20.94 1.41
N LEU A 80 2.79 -20.41 0.60
CA LEU A 80 2.78 -20.53 -0.85
C LEU A 80 3.48 -19.34 -1.53
N GLY A 81 3.98 -18.37 -0.75
CA GLY A 81 4.57 -17.15 -1.28
C GLY A 81 3.55 -16.06 -1.62
N ASN A 82 2.27 -16.23 -1.28
CA ASN A 82 1.27 -15.19 -1.52
C ASN A 82 1.37 -14.10 -0.45
N GLU A 83 1.12 -12.86 -0.86
CA GLU A 83 0.94 -11.78 0.10
C GLU A 83 -0.47 -11.85 0.70
N VAL A 84 -0.55 -11.75 2.01
CA VAL A 84 -1.78 -11.74 2.79
C VAL A 84 -1.84 -10.45 3.58
N VAL A 85 -2.91 -9.68 3.37
CA VAL A 85 -3.15 -8.45 4.12
C VAL A 85 -4.33 -8.66 5.07
N LYS A 86 -4.09 -8.43 6.35
CA LYS A 86 -5.04 -8.58 7.44
C LYS A 86 -5.41 -7.24 8.06
N ASP A 87 -6.61 -7.14 8.61
CA ASP A 87 -7.04 -6.03 9.44
C ASP A 87 -6.40 -6.08 10.84
N GLN A 88 -6.70 -5.07 11.67
CA GLN A 88 -6.24 -4.96 13.05
C GLN A 88 -6.69 -6.12 13.97
N TYR A 89 -7.71 -6.88 13.58
CA TYR A 89 -8.22 -8.04 14.31
C TYR A 89 -7.67 -9.37 13.79
N GLY A 90 -6.81 -9.33 12.76
CA GLY A 90 -6.23 -10.52 12.14
C GLY A 90 -7.11 -11.17 11.07
N ASN A 91 -8.23 -10.56 10.68
CA ASN A 91 -9.05 -11.06 9.58
C ASN A 91 -8.40 -10.71 8.25
N ILE A 92 -8.42 -11.63 7.30
CA ILE A 92 -7.95 -11.37 5.94
C ILE A 92 -8.84 -10.30 5.30
N ILE A 93 -8.22 -9.27 4.71
CA ILE A 93 -8.89 -8.27 3.87
C ILE A 93 -8.80 -8.72 2.41
N TYR A 94 -7.60 -9.06 1.96
CA TYR A 94 -7.33 -9.58 0.63
C TYR A 94 -6.02 -10.36 0.60
N THR A 95 -5.85 -11.14 -0.47
CA THR A 95 -4.57 -11.76 -0.82
C THR A 95 -4.13 -11.34 -2.22
N LEU A 96 -2.82 -11.30 -2.44
CA LEU A 96 -2.21 -11.10 -3.74
C LEU A 96 -1.35 -12.33 -4.06
N SER A 97 -1.57 -12.93 -5.22
CA SER A 97 -0.84 -14.10 -5.69
C SER A 97 -0.39 -13.89 -7.14
N GLU A 98 0.82 -14.29 -7.48
CA GLU A 98 1.30 -14.26 -8.86
C GLU A 98 0.75 -15.46 -9.64
N ASP A 99 0.22 -15.21 -10.85
CA ASP A 99 -0.17 -16.27 -11.78
C ASP A 99 1.01 -16.72 -12.64
N TYR A 100 0.81 -17.78 -13.44
CA TYR A 100 1.85 -18.34 -14.31
C TYR A 100 2.34 -17.39 -15.42
N LEU A 101 1.62 -16.29 -15.68
CA LEU A 101 1.97 -15.25 -16.64
C LEU A 101 2.70 -14.07 -15.98
N GLY A 102 2.92 -14.12 -14.67
CA GLY A 102 3.52 -13.05 -13.89
C GLY A 102 2.55 -11.90 -13.55
N ASN A 103 1.24 -12.12 -13.70
CA ASN A 103 0.24 -11.14 -13.27
C ASN A 103 -0.08 -11.32 -11.78
N ILE A 104 -0.41 -10.22 -11.10
CA ILE A 104 -0.79 -10.28 -9.67
C ILE A 104 -2.31 -10.36 -9.57
N VAL A 105 -2.82 -11.50 -9.13
CA VAL A 105 -4.24 -11.73 -8.89
C VAL A 105 -4.60 -11.29 -7.48
N LYS A 106 -5.59 -10.41 -7.36
CA LYS A 106 -6.14 -9.96 -6.08
C LYS A 106 -7.41 -10.72 -5.75
N LYS A 107 -7.45 -11.36 -4.58
CA LYS A 107 -8.62 -12.08 -4.07
C LYS A 107 -9.14 -11.45 -2.79
N ASP A 108 -10.44 -11.54 -2.57
CA ASP A 108 -11.06 -11.16 -1.30
C ASP A 108 -10.77 -12.19 -0.20
N LYS A 109 -11.30 -11.94 1.00
CA LYS A 109 -11.17 -12.84 2.16
C LYS A 109 -11.81 -14.22 1.99
N TYR A 110 -12.68 -14.40 1.00
CA TYR A 110 -13.35 -15.66 0.68
C TYR A 110 -12.65 -16.39 -0.49
N GLY A 111 -11.61 -15.80 -1.07
CA GLY A 111 -10.89 -16.35 -2.22
C GLY A 111 -11.48 -15.96 -3.58
N ASN A 112 -12.50 -15.10 -3.64
CA ASN A 112 -13.06 -14.63 -4.90
C ASN A 112 -12.10 -13.63 -5.54
N VAL A 113 -11.88 -13.75 -6.85
CA VAL A 113 -11.03 -12.81 -7.59
C VAL A 113 -11.72 -11.46 -7.67
N LEU A 114 -11.09 -10.42 -7.11
CA LEU A 114 -11.52 -9.03 -7.21
C LEU A 114 -11.00 -8.36 -8.48
N GLY A 115 -9.87 -8.85 -9.01
CA GLY A 115 -9.24 -8.31 -10.20
C GLY A 115 -7.78 -8.75 -10.31
N THR A 116 -7.11 -8.25 -11.33
CA THR A 116 -5.73 -8.61 -11.65
C THR A 116 -4.94 -7.36 -12.00
N TYR A 117 -3.75 -7.21 -11.45
CA TYR A 117 -2.77 -6.24 -11.91
C TYR A 117 -1.95 -6.87 -13.03
N LYS A 118 -1.84 -6.17 -14.17
CA LYS A 118 -1.02 -6.58 -15.32
C LYS A 118 -0.16 -5.41 -15.77
N LYS A 119 1.02 -5.68 -16.33
CA LYS A 119 1.82 -4.63 -16.95
C LYS A 119 1.21 -4.23 -18.29
N ASP A 120 1.09 -2.92 -18.54
CA ASP A 120 0.79 -2.39 -19.87
C ASP A 120 2.02 -2.47 -20.79
N TYR A 121 1.87 -2.01 -22.04
CA TYR A 121 2.97 -2.01 -23.03
C TYR A 121 4.14 -1.09 -22.65
N LEU A 122 3.96 -0.18 -21.70
CA LEU A 122 4.98 0.70 -21.15
C LEU A 122 5.63 0.10 -19.88
N GLY A 123 5.18 -1.07 -19.43
CA GLY A 123 5.66 -1.74 -18.23
C GLY A 123 5.00 -1.26 -16.92
N ASN A 124 3.97 -0.42 -16.99
CA ASN A 124 3.27 0.09 -15.81
C ASN A 124 2.22 -0.93 -15.32
N TRP A 125 2.10 -1.09 -14.01
CA TRP A 125 1.02 -1.90 -13.44
C TRP A 125 -0.34 -1.22 -13.61
N VAL A 126 -1.27 -1.92 -14.25
CA VAL A 126 -2.67 -1.51 -14.44
C VAL A 126 -3.60 -2.52 -13.79
N TYR A 127 -4.57 -2.05 -13.01
CA TYR A 127 -5.56 -2.90 -12.35
C TYR A 127 -6.78 -3.13 -13.24
N TYR A 128 -7.11 -4.41 -13.47
CA TYR A 128 -8.28 -4.84 -14.20
C TYR A 128 -9.26 -5.49 -13.22
N PRO A 129 -10.36 -4.81 -12.82
CA PRO A 129 -11.33 -5.37 -11.90
C PRO A 129 -12.02 -6.59 -12.53
N ASN A 130 -12.27 -7.61 -11.73
CA ASN A 130 -13.11 -8.74 -12.12
C ASN A 130 -14.57 -8.26 -12.14
N LYS A 131 -15.31 -8.63 -13.19
CA LYS A 131 -16.70 -8.20 -13.38
C LYS A 131 -17.68 -9.05 -12.58
#